data_AF-A0A328CBH2-F1
#
_entry.id   AF-A0A328CBH2-F1
#
_cell.length_a   1.000
_cell.length_b   1.000
_cell.length_c   1.000
_cell.angle_alpha   90.00
_cell.angle_beta   90.00
_cell.angle_gamma   90.00
#
_symmetry.space_group_name_H-M   'P 1'
#
loop_
_entity.id
_entity.type
_entity.pdbx_description
1 polymer ?
#
loop_
_entity_poly.entity_id
_entity_poly.type
_entity_poly.pdbx_seq_one_letter_code
_entity_poly.pdbx_strand_id
1 'polypeptide(L)'
;MTLIAYQASTANLNAHYREVEHHQAEVANVVARKDAIVAQYADQPDSLEKRAELVGSENRIRVATQRFNEAAAVYNQSARSFPASLFTGSRFPRQVELAPLTPSEP
;
A
#
# COMPACT_ATOMS: atom_id res chain seq x y z
N MET A 1 -27.79 -23.49 4.19
CA MET A 1 -26.49 -23.15 4.84
C MET A 1 -25.53 -22.35 3.93
N THR A 2 -25.89 -22.01 2.69
CA THR A 2 -25.00 -21.36 1.71
C THR A 2 -24.99 -19.82 1.75
N LEU A 3 -26.09 -19.16 2.18
CA LEU A 3 -26.19 -17.68 2.21
C LEU A 3 -25.35 -17.03 3.32
N ILE A 4 -25.18 -17.69 4.48
CA ILE A 4 -24.42 -17.14 5.62
C ILE A 4 -22.90 -17.17 5.34
N ALA A 5 -22.40 -18.29 4.78
CA ALA A 5 -21.00 -18.42 4.38
C ALA A 5 -20.61 -17.40 3.28
N TYR A 6 -21.55 -17.10 2.38
CA TYR A 6 -21.40 -16.09 1.34
C TYR A 6 -21.21 -14.67 1.90
N GLN A 7 -22.11 -14.22 2.79
CA GLN A 7 -22.03 -12.88 3.37
C GLN A 7 -20.74 -12.68 4.17
N ALA A 8 -20.32 -13.70 4.93
CA ALA A 8 -19.05 -13.68 5.67
C ALA A 8 -17.83 -13.55 4.74
N SER A 9 -17.79 -14.30 3.65
CA SER A 9 -16.70 -14.22 2.65
C SER A 9 -16.60 -12.83 2.01
N THR A 10 -17.73 -12.24 1.59
CA THR A 10 -17.75 -10.88 1.02
C THR A 10 -17.36 -9.79 2.02
N ALA A 11 -17.79 -9.92 3.28
CA ALA A 11 -17.46 -8.96 4.33
C ALA A 11 -15.95 -8.96 4.63
N ASN A 12 -15.34 -10.14 4.71
CA ASN A 12 -13.90 -10.30 4.92
C ASN A 12 -13.10 -9.74 3.74
N LEU A 13 -13.49 -10.05 2.50
CA LEU A 13 -12.81 -9.53 1.31
C LEU A 13 -12.86 -7.99 1.25
N ASN A 14 -14.02 -7.41 1.58
CA ASN A 14 -14.17 -5.96 1.68
C ASN A 14 -13.30 -5.36 2.79
N ALA A 15 -13.22 -6.01 3.95
CA ALA A 15 -12.37 -5.55 5.05
C ALA A 15 -10.89 -5.54 4.63
N HIS A 16 -10.39 -6.65 4.06
CA HIS A 16 -9.01 -6.72 3.57
C HIS A 16 -8.73 -5.70 2.47
N TYR A 17 -9.67 -5.46 1.56
CA TYR A 17 -9.50 -4.45 0.53
C TYR A 17 -9.42 -3.03 1.11
N ARG A 18 -10.21 -2.72 2.15
CA ARG A 18 -10.14 -1.41 2.82
C ARG A 18 -8.81 -1.19 3.54
N GLU A 19 -8.20 -2.23 4.10
CA GLU A 19 -6.83 -2.15 4.66
C GLU A 19 -5.80 -1.85 3.57
N VAL A 20 -5.93 -2.47 2.39
CA VAL A 20 -5.10 -2.15 1.22
C VAL A 20 -5.25 -0.68 0.84
N GLU A 21 -6.49 -0.18 0.70
CA GLU A 21 -6.75 1.22 0.36
C GLU A 21 -6.18 2.18 1.42
N HIS A 22 -6.28 1.82 2.70
CA HIS A 22 -5.71 2.59 3.79
C HIS A 22 -4.19 2.71 3.69
N HIS A 23 -3.47 1.59 3.57
CA HIS A 23 -2.01 1.61 3.47
C HIS A 23 -1.52 2.22 2.15
N GLN A 24 -2.27 2.09 1.06
CA GLN A 24 -1.97 2.79 -0.19
C GLN A 24 -1.99 4.32 0.02
N ALA A 25 -2.97 4.83 0.77
CA ALA A 25 -3.03 6.25 1.11
C ALA A 25 -1.88 6.66 2.06
N GLU A 26 -1.48 5.80 2.99
CA GLU A 26 -0.30 6.03 3.83
C GLU A 26 0.98 6.17 2.99
N VAL A 27 1.20 5.28 2.01
CA VAL A 27 2.32 5.37 1.05
C VAL A 27 2.31 6.71 0.32
N ALA A 28 1.18 7.13 -0.24
CA ALA A 28 1.06 8.41 -0.93
C ALA A 28 1.40 9.60 -0.01
N ASN A 29 0.93 9.56 1.23
CA ASN A 29 1.20 10.61 2.22
C ASN A 29 2.67 10.68 2.65
N VAL A 30 3.40 9.56 2.71
CA VAL A 30 4.83 9.60 3.04
C VAL A 30 5.69 10.01 1.84
N VAL A 31 5.27 9.67 0.62
CA VAL A 31 5.91 10.18 -0.61
C VAL A 31 5.77 11.69 -0.70
N ALA A 32 4.56 12.23 -0.56
CA ALA A 32 4.35 13.68 -0.57
C ALA A 32 5.17 14.43 0.50
N ARG A 33 5.36 13.79 1.67
CA ARG A 33 6.25 14.32 2.72
C ARG A 33 7.73 14.28 2.33
N LYS A 34 8.22 13.23 1.65
CA LYS A 34 9.57 13.21 1.09
C LYS A 34 9.76 14.34 0.08
N ASP A 35 8.80 14.56 -0.81
CA ASP A 35 8.88 15.63 -1.81
C ASP A 35 8.98 17.02 -1.15
N ALA A 36 8.22 17.24 -0.07
CA ALA A 36 8.33 18.46 0.73
C ALA A 36 9.71 18.63 1.40
N ILE A 37 10.30 17.55 1.93
CA ILE A 37 11.66 17.56 2.50
C ILE A 37 12.68 17.89 1.40
N VAL A 38 12.59 17.23 0.25
CA VAL A 38 13.48 17.50 -0.90
C VAL A 38 13.39 18.97 -1.31
N ALA A 39 12.18 19.53 -1.41
CA ALA A 39 11.97 20.93 -1.74
C ALA A 39 12.54 21.88 -0.66
N GLN A 40 12.35 21.57 0.62
CA GLN A 40 12.87 22.37 1.75
C GLN A 40 14.41 22.48 1.72
N TYR A 41 15.09 21.44 1.27
CA TYR A 41 16.56 21.38 1.23
C TYR A 41 17.15 21.72 -0.15
N ALA A 42 16.36 22.16 -1.13
CA ALA A 42 16.80 22.34 -2.53
C ALA A 42 18.01 23.28 -2.66
N ASP A 43 17.94 24.46 -2.03
CA ASP A 43 19.00 25.49 -2.10
C ASP A 43 19.99 25.43 -0.94
N GLN A 44 19.89 24.41 -0.09
CA GLN A 44 20.79 24.23 1.04
C GLN A 44 22.05 23.45 0.62
N PRO A 45 23.23 23.85 1.11
CA PRO A 45 24.45 23.09 0.88
C PRO A 45 24.29 21.66 1.41
N ASP A 46 25.02 20.72 0.82
CA ASP A 46 25.02 19.35 1.32
C ASP A 46 25.54 19.32 2.76
N SER A 47 24.80 18.67 3.64
CA SER A 47 25.08 18.63 5.07
C SER A 47 24.71 17.26 5.62
N LEU A 48 25.32 16.88 6.75
CA LEU A 48 25.00 15.61 7.40
C LEU A 48 23.52 15.53 7.80
N GLU A 49 22.94 16.64 8.24
CA GLU A 49 21.53 16.76 8.60
C GLU A 49 20.61 16.53 7.39
N LYS A 50 20.89 17.20 6.26
CA LYS A 50 20.14 17.03 5.00
C LYS A 50 20.15 15.56 4.55
N ARG A 51 21.32 14.91 4.55
CA ARG A 51 21.43 13.49 4.18
C ARG A 51 20.67 12.59 5.15
N ALA A 52 20.75 12.85 6.46
CA ALA A 52 20.03 12.09 7.47
C ALA A 52 18.51 12.19 7.30
N GLU A 53 17.97 13.38 7.02
CA GLU A 53 16.54 13.59 6.76
C GLU A 53 16.07 12.90 5.48
N LEU A 54 16.86 12.96 4.41
CA LEU A 54 16.54 12.28 3.14
C LEU A 54 16.53 10.75 3.32
N VAL A 55 17.56 10.17 3.95
CA VAL A 55 17.62 8.73 4.26
C VAL A 55 16.46 8.33 5.18
N GLY A 56 16.14 9.16 6.18
CA GLY A 56 14.99 8.95 7.06
C GLY A 56 13.66 8.94 6.28
N SER A 57 13.50 9.84 5.31
CA SER A 57 12.31 9.89 4.44
C SER A 57 12.17 8.66 3.55
N GLU A 58 13.29 8.15 3.01
CA GLU A 58 13.31 6.94 2.20
C GLU A 58 12.97 5.71 3.02
N ASN A 59 13.49 5.63 4.24
CA ASN A 59 13.14 4.56 5.17
C ASN A 59 11.64 4.59 5.53
N ARG A 60 11.04 5.77 5.71
CA ARG A 60 9.59 5.92 5.95
C ARG A 60 8.76 5.41 4.77
N ILE A 61 9.16 5.71 3.53
CA ILE A 61 8.52 5.17 2.33
C ILE A 61 8.62 3.66 2.32
N ARG A 62 9.83 3.10 2.50
CA ARG A 62 10.05 1.65 2.52
C ARG A 62 9.16 0.93 3.53
N VAL A 63 9.03 1.46 4.74
CA VAL A 63 8.17 0.88 5.80
C VAL A 63 6.68 0.97 5.42
N ALA A 64 6.22 2.09 4.87
CA ALA A 64 4.83 2.22 4.42
C ALA A 64 4.52 1.27 3.26
N THR A 65 5.43 1.15 2.29
CA THR A 65 5.29 0.22 1.16
C THR A 65 5.27 -1.23 1.63
N GLN A 66 6.08 -1.57 2.63
CA GLN A 66 6.04 -2.90 3.24
C GLN A 66 4.66 -3.20 3.84
N ARG A 67 4.07 -2.27 4.60
CA ARG A 67 2.72 -2.44 5.17
C ARG A 67 1.64 -2.57 4.10
N PHE A 68 1.72 -1.77 3.04
CA PHE A 68 0.87 -1.91 1.87
C PHE A 68 0.98 -3.30 1.26
N ASN A 69 2.20 -3.79 1.03
CA ASN A 69 2.43 -5.12 0.45
C ASN A 69 1.93 -6.25 1.34
N GLU A 70 2.08 -6.12 2.67
CA GLU A 70 1.54 -7.07 3.64
C GLU A 70 0.01 -7.14 3.55
N ALA A 71 -0.67 -5.98 3.53
CA ALA A 71 -2.13 -5.92 3.37
C ALA A 71 -2.58 -6.46 2.00
N ALA A 72 -1.86 -6.12 0.93
CA ALA A 72 -2.14 -6.59 -0.43
C ALA A 72 -1.95 -8.11 -0.54
N ALA A 73 -0.94 -8.69 0.12
CA ALA A 73 -0.74 -10.13 0.16
C ALA A 73 -1.89 -10.85 0.87
N VAL A 74 -2.35 -10.33 2.02
CA VAL A 74 -3.51 -10.86 2.75
C VAL A 74 -4.78 -10.77 1.90
N TYR A 75 -5.02 -9.62 1.26
CA TYR A 75 -6.12 -9.45 0.32
C TYR A 75 -6.05 -10.46 -0.83
N ASN A 76 -4.90 -10.60 -1.48
CA ASN A 76 -4.71 -11.50 -2.61
C ASN A 76 -4.92 -12.97 -2.24
N GLN A 77 -4.52 -13.38 -1.04
CA GLN A 77 -4.80 -14.71 -0.51
C GLN A 77 -6.30 -14.94 -0.38
N SER A 78 -7.03 -13.99 0.20
CA SER A 78 -8.50 -14.03 0.33
C SER A 78 -9.21 -13.94 -1.01
N ALA A 79 -8.72 -13.15 -1.96
CA ALA A 79 -9.30 -12.98 -3.29
C ALA A 79 -9.16 -14.26 -4.14
N ARG A 80 -8.10 -15.06 -3.94
CA ARG A 80 -7.90 -16.35 -4.63
C ARG A 80 -8.91 -17.42 -4.22
N SER A 81 -9.37 -17.39 -2.97
CA SER A 81 -10.42 -18.29 -2.48
C SER A 81 -11.83 -17.79 -2.78
N PHE A 82 -11.97 -16.55 -3.29
CA PHE A 82 -13.24 -15.96 -3.66
C PHE A 82 -13.75 -16.53 -5.01
N PRO A 83 -15.03 -16.96 -5.11
CA PRO A 83 -15.56 -17.56 -6.33
C PRO A 83 -15.44 -16.63 -7.56
N ALA A 84 -14.83 -17.14 -8.63
CA ALA A 84 -14.53 -16.39 -9.84
C ALA A 84 -15.76 -15.73 -10.50
N SER A 85 -16.90 -16.42 -10.47
CA SER A 85 -18.19 -15.94 -11.03
C SER A 85 -18.73 -14.68 -10.36
N LEU A 86 -18.26 -14.35 -9.15
CA LEU A 86 -18.70 -13.19 -8.39
C LEU A 86 -17.86 -11.94 -8.66
N PHE A 87 -16.67 -12.06 -9.26
CA PHE A 87 -15.87 -10.89 -9.66
C PHE A 87 -16.58 -10.08 -10.75
N THR A 88 -17.33 -10.73 -11.63
CA THR A 88 -18.00 -10.09 -12.77
C THR A 88 -19.08 -9.06 -12.36
N GLY A 89 -19.54 -9.09 -11.10
CA GLY A 89 -20.50 -8.12 -10.55
C GLY A 89 -20.05 -7.42 -9.27
N SER A 90 -18.84 -7.72 -8.76
CA SER A 90 -18.33 -7.07 -7.55
C SER A 90 -17.31 -5.99 -7.91
N ARG A 91 -17.25 -4.92 -7.11
CA ARG A 91 -16.33 -3.79 -7.32
C ARG A 91 -14.88 -4.09 -6.94
N PHE A 92 -14.56 -5.34 -6.61
CA PHE A 92 -13.27 -5.72 -6.04
C PHE A 92 -12.28 -6.14 -7.15
N PRO A 93 -11.01 -5.71 -7.08
CA PRO A 93 -10.01 -6.15 -8.04
C PRO A 93 -9.71 -7.64 -7.86
N ARG A 94 -9.36 -8.35 -8.94
CA ARG A 94 -9.03 -9.78 -8.85
C ARG A 94 -7.80 -10.03 -7.98
N GLN A 95 -6.78 -9.18 -8.12
CA GLN A 95 -5.57 -9.12 -7.30
C GLN A 95 -5.09 -7.67 -7.26
N VAL A 96 -4.40 -7.31 -6.19
CA VAL A 96 -3.68 -6.04 -6.02
C VAL A 96 -2.21 -6.31 -6.29
N GLU A 97 -1.59 -5.47 -7.13
CA GLU A 97 -0.16 -5.57 -7.42
C GLU A 97 0.66 -5.13 -6.21
N LEU A 98 1.74 -5.87 -5.93
CA LEU A 98 2.68 -5.52 -4.87
C LEU A 98 3.63 -4.43 -5.39
N ALA A 99 3.87 -3.42 -4.59
CA ALA A 99 4.80 -2.35 -4.91
C ALA A 99 6.26 -2.78 -4.66
N PRO A 100 7.23 -2.32 -5.46
CA PRO A 100 8.63 -2.57 -5.20
C PRO A 100 9.08 -1.93 -3.87
N LEU A 101 9.85 -2.66 -3.06
CA LEU A 101 10.41 -2.14 -1.80
C LEU A 101 11.68 -1.32 -1.99
N THR A 102 12.32 -1.44 -3.15
CA THR A 102 13.46 -0.62 -3.54
C THR A 102 12.96 0.65 -4.20
N PRO A 103 13.58 1.81 -3.93
CA PRO A 103 13.29 2.99 -4.74
C PRO A 103 13.51 2.66 -6.21
N SER A 104 12.63 3.16 -7.09
CA SER A 104 12.96 3.31 -8.50
C SER A 104 14.27 4.11 -8.54
N GLU A 105 15.32 3.56 -9.15
CA GLU A 105 16.55 4.32 -9.38
C GLU A 105 16.17 5.67 -10.04
N PRO A 106 16.80 6.77 -9.62
CA PRO A 106 16.56 8.09 -10.20
C PRO A 106 16.88 8.12 -11.70
#